data_AF-A0A9E1SV40-F1
#
_entry.id   AF-A0A9E1SV40-F1
#
_cell.length_a   1.000
_cell.length_b   1.000
_cell.length_c   1.000
_cell.angle_alpha   90.00
_cell.angle_beta   90.00
_cell.angle_gamma   90.00
#
_symmetry.space_group_name_H-M   'P 1'
#
loop_
_entity.id
_entity.type
_entity.pdbx_description
1 polymer ?
#
loop_
_entity_poly.entity_id
_entity_poly.type
_entity_poly.pdbx_seq_one_letter_code
_entity_poly.pdbx_strand_id
1 'polypeptide(L)'
;MTFDFRKFRWRLASMLFAVALWTGASAMGTGASAMAASTSVSSSPADIVTGFHSVLITVMKSAEQLGYAGRFEKLTPHVNSTFHMRLMTQIASGKHWRKAAEPQKKALVEAFARVSIATYAARFDGFSGQQFKTLSTKDGPQQTQLVVTRLLNPGGDDVDLTYVIKQMDGKWRIIDIVLDTGISELAVRRSEYRQVLNRDGIDGLIAMLNGKAAQLGKS
;
A
#
# COMPACT_ATOMS: atom_id res chain seq x y z
N MET A 1 -21.05 -18.89 -11.78
CA MET A 1 -21.19 -17.42 -11.77
C MET A 1 -19.88 -16.83 -12.28
N THR A 2 -19.86 -16.31 -13.50
CA THR A 2 -18.66 -15.75 -14.14
C THR A 2 -18.41 -14.35 -13.61
N PHE A 3 -17.30 -14.17 -12.88
CA PHE A 3 -16.85 -12.89 -12.36
C PHE A 3 -16.40 -12.02 -13.56
N ASP A 4 -17.11 -10.91 -13.84
CA ASP A 4 -16.79 -10.03 -14.97
C ASP A 4 -15.64 -9.06 -14.60
N PHE A 5 -14.42 -9.48 -14.93
CA PHE A 5 -13.18 -8.75 -14.67
C PHE A 5 -12.99 -7.47 -15.50
N ARG A 6 -13.91 -7.12 -16.42
CA ARG A 6 -13.87 -5.82 -17.13
C ARG A 6 -14.03 -4.62 -16.18
N LYS A 7 -14.61 -4.82 -14.99
CA LYS A 7 -14.69 -3.81 -13.91
C LYS A 7 -13.39 -3.64 -13.10
N PHE A 8 -12.46 -4.59 -13.14
CA PHE A 8 -11.19 -4.51 -12.41
C PHE A 8 -10.24 -3.48 -13.06
N ARG A 9 -10.25 -3.40 -14.40
CA ARG A 9 -9.50 -2.40 -15.17
C ARG A 9 -9.89 -0.97 -14.80
N TRP A 10 -11.16 -0.69 -14.47
CA TRP A 10 -11.60 0.67 -14.10
C TRP A 10 -11.22 1.11 -12.68
N ARG A 11 -10.86 0.19 -11.77
CA ARG A 11 -10.56 0.52 -10.35
C ARG A 11 -9.07 0.64 -10.03
N LEU A 12 -8.21 0.37 -11.01
CA LEU A 12 -6.78 0.68 -10.99
C LEU A 12 -6.41 1.65 -12.14
N ALA A 13 -7.03 1.54 -13.32
CA ALA A 13 -6.75 2.40 -14.47
C ALA A 13 -7.68 3.62 -14.58
N SER A 14 -7.80 4.40 -13.50
CA SER A 14 -8.00 5.86 -13.64
C SER A 14 -6.65 6.55 -13.49
N MET A 15 -5.68 6.12 -14.30
CA MET A 15 -4.63 6.95 -14.91
C MET A 15 -3.64 6.05 -15.68
N LEU A 16 -3.87 5.97 -17.00
CA LEU A 16 -2.86 6.01 -18.09
C LEU A 16 -1.81 4.88 -18.15
N PHE A 17 -2.00 3.85 -18.98
CA PHE A 17 -1.57 3.71 -20.39
C PHE A 17 -0.05 3.79 -20.69
N ALA A 18 0.46 2.62 -21.14
CA ALA A 18 1.28 2.36 -22.32
C ALA A 18 2.80 2.68 -22.38
N VAL A 19 3.53 1.55 -22.58
CA VAL A 19 4.58 1.29 -23.60
C VAL A 19 5.96 1.94 -23.41
N ALA A 20 6.99 1.13 -23.19
CA ALA A 20 8.00 0.78 -24.20
C ALA A 20 9.20 0.04 -23.57
N LEU A 21 9.78 -0.87 -24.34
CA LEU A 21 10.92 -1.73 -24.01
C LEU A 21 12.23 -0.94 -23.83
N TRP A 22 13.18 -1.43 -23.03
CA TRP A 22 14.42 -2.04 -23.57
C TRP A 22 15.36 -2.65 -22.51
N THR A 23 15.88 -3.82 -22.89
CA THR A 23 17.17 -4.49 -22.62
C THR A 23 18.06 -4.09 -21.44
N GLY A 24 18.45 -5.11 -20.66
CA GLY A 24 19.81 -5.66 -20.82
C GLY A 24 20.71 -5.71 -19.59
N ALA A 25 21.45 -6.82 -19.54
CA ALA A 25 22.75 -7.06 -18.89
C ALA A 25 22.79 -7.61 -17.45
N SER A 26 23.06 -8.91 -17.41
CA SER A 26 23.59 -9.70 -16.31
C SER A 26 25.00 -9.26 -15.88
N ALA A 27 25.33 -9.44 -14.60
CA ALA A 27 26.70 -9.68 -14.16
C ALA A 27 26.71 -10.58 -12.92
N MET A 28 27.30 -11.77 -13.09
CA MET A 28 27.68 -12.72 -12.04
C MET A 28 28.86 -12.17 -11.24
N GLY A 29 28.81 -12.31 -9.92
CA GLY A 29 29.95 -12.09 -9.02
C GLY A 29 29.84 -13.01 -7.82
N THR A 30 30.61 -14.09 -7.84
CA THR A 30 30.71 -15.12 -6.80
C THR A 30 31.68 -14.73 -5.70
N GLY A 31 31.33 -15.03 -4.44
CA GLY A 31 32.27 -15.46 -3.41
C GLY A 31 32.45 -14.55 -2.20
N ALA A 32 31.67 -14.78 -1.14
CA ALA A 32 31.97 -14.30 0.21
C ALA A 32 31.87 -15.48 1.19
N SER A 33 32.92 -15.72 1.97
CA SER A 33 32.86 -16.55 3.18
C SER A 33 32.49 -15.66 4.37
N ALA A 34 31.36 -15.97 5.02
CA ALA A 34 30.84 -15.25 6.18
C ALA A 34 31.18 -15.98 7.48
N MET A 35 31.76 -15.26 8.43
CA MET A 35 31.72 -15.64 9.85
C MET A 35 30.32 -15.33 10.40
N ALA A 36 29.69 -16.32 11.02
CA ALA A 36 28.38 -16.19 11.63
C ALA A 36 28.47 -15.38 12.93
N ALA A 37 28.17 -14.08 12.84
CA ALA A 37 27.68 -13.31 13.97
C ALA A 37 26.17 -13.54 14.09
N SER A 38 25.69 -13.75 15.31
CA SER A 38 24.27 -13.82 15.64
C SER A 38 23.63 -12.45 15.41
N THR A 39 23.28 -12.16 14.16
CA THR A 39 22.59 -10.93 13.78
C THR A 39 21.17 -11.00 14.32
N SER A 40 20.84 -10.11 15.26
CA SER A 40 19.44 -9.73 15.45
C SER A 40 18.90 -9.35 14.06
N VAL A 41 18.00 -10.17 13.50
CA VAL A 41 17.48 -9.95 12.14
C VAL A 41 16.71 -8.64 12.13
N SER A 42 17.40 -7.54 11.85
CA SER A 42 16.77 -6.29 11.47
C SER A 42 16.17 -6.54 10.10
N SER A 43 14.84 -6.59 10.03
CA SER A 43 14.13 -6.83 8.77
C SER A 43 14.52 -5.76 7.76
N SER A 44 14.96 -6.17 6.57
CA SER A 44 15.28 -5.24 5.48
C SER A 44 13.99 -4.57 4.94
N PRO A 45 14.09 -3.47 4.19
CA PRO A 45 12.92 -2.88 3.52
C PRO A 45 12.16 -3.89 2.64
N ALA A 46 12.89 -4.77 1.94
CA ALA A 46 12.31 -5.82 1.12
C ALA A 46 11.57 -6.89 1.95
N ASP A 47 12.06 -7.22 3.14
CA ASP A 47 11.41 -8.17 4.04
C ASP A 47 10.06 -7.62 4.54
N ILE A 48 9.98 -6.32 4.82
CA ILE A 48 8.73 -5.66 5.22
C ILE A 48 7.67 -5.77 4.12
N VAL A 49 8.05 -5.54 2.87
CA VAL A 49 7.13 -5.64 1.72
C VAL A 49 6.75 -7.08 1.46
N THR A 50 7.72 -8.00 1.45
CA THR A 50 7.48 -9.44 1.22
C THR A 50 6.57 -10.04 2.30
N GLY A 51 6.75 -9.64 3.56
CA GLY A 51 5.88 -10.03 4.66
C GLY A 51 4.44 -9.53 4.46
N PHE A 52 4.27 -8.27 4.05
CA PHE A 52 2.95 -7.72 3.75
C PHE A 52 2.28 -8.41 2.55
N HIS A 53 3.02 -8.68 1.48
CA HIS A 53 2.53 -9.44 0.32
C HIS A 53 2.08 -10.86 0.70
N SER A 54 2.83 -11.53 1.57
CA SER A 54 2.49 -12.87 2.07
C SER A 54 1.16 -12.88 2.82
N VAL A 55 0.89 -11.83 3.60
CA VAL A 55 -0.40 -11.63 4.27
C VAL A 55 -1.51 -11.42 3.25
N LEU A 56 -1.31 -10.58 2.22
CA LEU A 56 -2.30 -10.36 1.16
C LEU A 56 -2.65 -11.67 0.44
N ILE A 57 -1.66 -12.47 0.06
CA ILE A 57 -1.89 -13.79 -0.57
C ILE A 57 -2.64 -14.74 0.37
N THR A 58 -2.30 -14.75 1.67
CA THR A 58 -3.00 -15.58 2.66
C THR A 58 -4.48 -15.18 2.79
N VAL A 59 -4.75 -13.88 2.79
CA VAL A 59 -6.09 -13.29 2.84
C VAL A 59 -6.89 -13.67 1.59
N MET A 60 -6.29 -13.58 0.39
CA MET A 60 -6.91 -13.99 -0.87
C MET A 60 -7.25 -15.48 -0.89
N LYS A 61 -6.32 -16.34 -0.43
CA LYS A 61 -6.51 -17.80 -0.40
C LYS A 61 -7.62 -18.23 0.55
N SER A 62 -7.89 -17.45 1.58
CA SER A 62 -8.94 -17.72 2.58
C SER A 62 -10.16 -16.80 2.41
N ALA A 63 -10.27 -16.12 1.26
CA ALA A 63 -11.17 -14.98 1.14
C ALA A 63 -12.65 -15.35 1.27
N GLU A 64 -13.05 -16.52 0.75
CA GLU A 64 -14.41 -17.05 0.87
C GLU A 64 -14.75 -17.34 2.33
N GLN A 65 -13.88 -18.03 3.07
CA GLN A 65 -14.11 -18.35 4.48
C GLN A 65 -14.11 -17.11 5.38
N LEU A 66 -13.22 -16.15 5.09
CA LEU A 66 -13.11 -14.94 5.91
C LEU A 66 -14.26 -13.95 5.66
N GLY A 67 -14.83 -13.95 4.46
CA GLY A 67 -15.70 -12.85 4.01
C GLY A 67 -15.01 -11.48 4.10
N TYR A 68 -15.74 -10.40 3.86
CA TYR A 68 -15.15 -9.07 3.98
C TYR A 68 -14.64 -8.78 5.41
N ALA A 69 -15.46 -9.07 6.42
CA ALA A 69 -15.16 -8.74 7.82
C ALA A 69 -13.89 -9.45 8.33
N GLY A 70 -13.77 -10.76 8.08
CA GLY A 70 -12.58 -11.51 8.49
C GLY A 70 -11.32 -11.06 7.75
N ARG A 71 -11.44 -10.66 6.47
CA ARG A 71 -10.30 -10.08 5.73
C ARG A 71 -9.90 -8.72 6.31
N PHE A 72 -10.87 -7.85 6.63
CA PHE A 72 -10.62 -6.56 7.27
C PHE A 72 -9.90 -6.73 8.62
N GLU A 73 -10.40 -7.61 9.48
CA GLU A 73 -9.80 -7.90 10.78
C GLU A 73 -8.39 -8.46 10.64
N LYS A 74 -8.20 -9.46 9.75
CA LYS A 74 -6.90 -10.07 9.51
C LYS A 74 -5.88 -9.07 8.97
N LEU A 75 -6.27 -8.14 8.10
CA LEU A 75 -5.37 -7.14 7.54
C LEU A 75 -5.02 -6.01 8.51
N THR A 76 -5.91 -5.69 9.46
CA THR A 76 -5.77 -4.55 10.37
C THR A 76 -4.40 -4.46 11.07
N PRO A 77 -3.93 -5.49 11.80
CA PRO A 77 -2.64 -5.40 12.50
C PRO A 77 -1.46 -5.25 11.53
N HIS A 78 -1.51 -5.92 10.38
CA HIS A 78 -0.42 -5.90 9.40
C HIS A 78 -0.33 -4.55 8.69
N VAL A 79 -1.45 -3.97 8.29
CA VAL A 79 -1.47 -2.62 7.71
C VAL A 79 -0.96 -1.60 8.72
N ASN A 80 -1.40 -1.69 9.98
CA ASN A 80 -0.95 -0.78 11.04
C ASN A 80 0.53 -0.93 11.42
N SER A 81 1.10 -2.14 11.28
CA SER A 81 2.52 -2.40 11.57
C SER A 81 3.46 -2.14 10.39
N THR A 82 2.97 -2.25 9.16
CA THR A 82 3.80 -2.11 7.96
C THR A 82 3.87 -0.66 7.49
N PHE A 83 2.78 0.09 7.63
CA PHE A 83 2.69 1.46 7.13
C PHE A 83 2.86 2.49 8.24
N HIS A 84 3.37 3.67 7.89
CA HIS A 84 3.41 4.81 8.80
C HIS A 84 2.17 5.69 8.62
N MET A 85 1.02 5.20 9.08
CA MET A 85 -0.31 5.81 8.88
C MET A 85 -0.37 7.29 9.26
N ARG A 86 0.28 7.69 10.36
CA ARG A 86 0.32 9.10 10.78
C ARG A 86 1.01 10.01 9.78
N LEU A 87 2.14 9.57 9.22
CA LEU A 87 2.93 10.37 8.26
C LEU A 87 2.19 10.45 6.93
N MET A 88 1.66 9.32 6.46
CA MET A 88 0.83 9.27 5.26
C MET A 88 -0.37 10.21 5.35
N THR A 89 -1.07 10.19 6.49
CA THR A 89 -2.22 11.08 6.75
C THR A 89 -1.78 12.55 6.77
N GLN A 90 -0.66 12.87 7.42
CA GLN A 90 -0.09 14.22 7.44
C GLN A 90 0.23 14.73 6.04
N ILE A 91 0.87 13.90 5.20
CA ILE A 91 1.21 14.26 3.82
C ILE A 91 -0.07 14.49 3.00
N ALA A 92 -1.04 13.57 3.08
CA ALA A 92 -2.30 13.67 2.36
C ALA A 92 -3.13 14.90 2.77
N SER A 93 -3.06 15.31 4.04
CA SER A 93 -3.87 16.41 4.59
C SER A 93 -3.18 17.78 4.53
N GLY A 94 -1.87 17.79 4.28
CA GLY A 94 -1.09 19.00 4.02
C GLY A 94 -1.22 20.08 5.11
N LYS A 95 -1.53 21.33 4.70
CA LYS A 95 -1.59 22.48 5.62
C LYS A 95 -2.67 22.35 6.70
N HIS A 96 -3.73 21.59 6.43
CA HIS A 96 -4.85 21.41 7.36
C HIS A 96 -4.44 20.55 8.55
N TRP A 97 -3.54 19.57 8.35
CA TRP A 97 -2.96 18.78 9.45
C TRP A 97 -2.27 19.65 10.50
N ARG A 98 -1.51 20.67 10.06
CA ARG A 98 -0.76 21.56 10.97
C ARG A 98 -1.67 22.39 11.87
N LYS A 99 -2.89 22.69 11.42
CA LYS A 99 -3.88 23.50 12.14
C LYS A 99 -4.83 22.65 13.00
N ALA A 100 -4.85 21.34 12.79
CA ALA A 100 -5.76 20.44 13.48
C ALA A 100 -5.35 20.22 14.94
N ALA A 101 -6.34 20.12 15.82
CA ALA A 101 -6.14 19.72 17.21
C ALA A 101 -5.70 18.24 17.29
N GLU A 102 -5.01 17.84 18.35
CA GLU A 102 -4.56 16.45 18.51
C GLU A 102 -5.69 15.40 18.47
N PRO A 103 -6.88 15.62 19.05
CA PRO A 103 -8.01 14.70 18.88
C PRO A 103 -8.43 14.53 17.41
N GLN A 104 -8.44 15.61 16.62
CA GLN A 104 -8.78 15.56 15.20
C GLN A 104 -7.69 14.83 14.39
N LYS A 105 -6.42 15.08 14.70
CA LYS A 105 -5.30 14.34 14.09
C LYS A 105 -5.42 12.84 14.34
N LYS A 106 -5.71 12.43 15.59
CA LYS A 106 -5.91 11.02 15.95
C LYS A 106 -7.08 10.42 15.16
N ALA A 107 -8.25 11.06 15.20
CA ALA A 107 -9.44 10.58 14.49
C ALA A 107 -9.23 10.48 12.97
N LEU A 108 -8.48 11.42 12.38
CA LEU A 108 -8.15 11.39 10.96
C LEU A 108 -7.20 10.24 10.60
N VAL A 109 -6.19 9.97 11.43
CA VAL A 109 -5.29 8.82 11.22
C VAL A 109 -6.08 7.51 11.30
N GLU A 110 -6.99 7.39 12.26
CA GLU A 110 -7.86 6.21 12.40
C GLU A 110 -8.77 6.03 11.18
N ALA A 111 -9.41 7.10 10.70
CA ALA A 111 -10.25 7.06 9.50
C ALA A 111 -9.46 6.72 8.23
N PHE A 112 -8.25 7.27 8.08
CA PHE A 112 -7.35 6.98 6.97
C PHE A 112 -6.84 5.53 6.97
N ALA A 113 -6.49 5.01 8.15
CA ALA A 113 -6.13 3.59 8.30
C ALA A 113 -7.33 2.69 7.97
N ARG A 114 -8.52 3.01 8.51
CA ARG A 114 -9.76 2.25 8.27
C ARG A 114 -10.09 2.16 6.79
N VAL A 115 -10.07 3.27 6.05
CA VAL A 115 -10.37 3.24 4.60
C VAL A 115 -9.29 2.49 3.82
N SER A 116 -8.03 2.56 4.24
CA SER A 116 -6.93 1.82 3.61
C SER A 116 -7.12 0.30 3.80
N ILE A 117 -7.39 -0.15 5.02
CA ILE A 117 -7.66 -1.57 5.34
C ILE A 117 -8.91 -2.04 4.59
N ALA A 118 -9.99 -1.25 4.61
CA ALA A 118 -11.22 -1.54 3.89
C ALA A 118 -10.98 -1.71 2.39
N THR A 119 -10.10 -0.89 1.81
CA THR A 119 -9.73 -0.97 0.39
C THR A 119 -8.97 -2.26 0.09
N TYR A 120 -8.03 -2.66 0.95
CA TYR A 120 -7.34 -3.95 0.80
C TYR A 120 -8.31 -5.13 0.95
N ALA A 121 -9.15 -5.14 2.00
CA ALA A 121 -10.11 -6.22 2.23
C ALA A 121 -11.13 -6.38 1.07
N ALA A 122 -11.52 -5.28 0.43
CA ALA A 122 -12.40 -5.30 -0.73
C ALA A 122 -11.71 -5.70 -2.04
N ARG A 123 -10.40 -5.47 -2.17
CA ARG A 123 -9.65 -5.72 -3.43
C ARG A 123 -8.97 -7.08 -3.48
N PHE A 124 -8.62 -7.64 -2.32
CA PHE A 124 -7.91 -8.91 -2.18
C PHE A 124 -8.88 -10.00 -1.72
N ASP A 125 -9.97 -10.17 -2.47
CA ASP A 125 -11.15 -10.96 -2.12
C ASP A 125 -11.24 -12.33 -2.83
N GLY A 126 -10.19 -12.73 -3.55
CA GLY A 126 -10.12 -14.05 -4.18
C GLY A 126 -8.71 -14.36 -4.66
N PHE A 127 -8.41 -15.65 -4.84
CA PHE A 127 -7.12 -16.13 -5.32
C PHE A 127 -7.29 -16.97 -6.59
N SER A 128 -6.52 -16.65 -7.62
CA SER A 128 -6.49 -17.35 -8.92
C SER A 128 -5.07 -17.61 -9.39
N GLY A 129 -4.09 -17.60 -8.47
CA GLY A 129 -2.67 -17.80 -8.77
C GLY A 129 -1.84 -16.51 -8.78
N GLN A 130 -2.33 -15.41 -8.20
CA GLN A 130 -1.57 -14.17 -8.11
C GLN A 130 -0.25 -14.36 -7.37
N GLN A 131 0.79 -13.66 -7.82
CA GLN A 131 2.12 -13.73 -7.22
C GLN A 131 2.72 -12.34 -7.13
N PHE A 132 3.32 -12.02 -5.99
CA PHE A 132 4.15 -10.83 -5.87
C PHE A 132 5.61 -11.19 -6.13
N LYS A 133 6.31 -10.36 -6.90
CA LYS A 133 7.75 -10.45 -7.14
C LYS A 133 8.43 -9.16 -6.73
N THR A 134 9.42 -9.25 -5.85
CA THR A 134 10.36 -8.15 -5.60
C THR A 134 11.40 -8.15 -6.70
N LEU A 135 11.48 -7.04 -7.44
CA LEU A 135 12.36 -6.90 -8.60
C LEU A 135 13.69 -6.25 -8.22
N SER A 136 13.65 -5.23 -7.35
CA SER A 136 14.86 -4.55 -6.86
C SER A 136 14.59 -3.77 -5.58
N THR A 137 15.65 -3.46 -4.83
CA THR A 137 15.64 -2.45 -3.78
C THR A 137 16.74 -1.45 -4.08
N LYS A 138 16.45 -0.15 -4.01
CA LYS A 138 17.41 0.92 -4.31
C LYS A 138 17.18 2.13 -3.41
N ASP A 139 18.24 2.90 -3.22
CA ASP A 139 18.14 4.16 -2.48
C ASP A 139 17.17 5.13 -3.18
N GLY A 140 16.37 5.80 -2.35
CA GLY A 140 15.48 6.89 -2.75
C GLY A 140 15.88 8.21 -2.11
N PRO A 141 15.24 9.32 -2.51
CA PRO A 141 15.51 10.63 -1.92
C PRO A 141 15.14 10.66 -0.42
N GLN A 142 15.67 11.63 0.32
CA GLN A 142 15.29 11.89 1.72
C GLN A 142 15.47 10.69 2.67
N GLN A 143 16.52 9.90 2.44
CA GLN A 143 16.85 8.69 3.20
C GLN A 143 15.71 7.65 3.14
N THR A 144 15.12 7.47 1.97
CA THR A 144 14.14 6.42 1.71
C THR A 144 14.79 5.25 0.98
N GLN A 145 14.12 4.11 1.01
CA GLN A 145 14.41 2.92 0.22
C GLN A 145 13.22 2.67 -0.69
N LEU A 146 13.48 2.38 -1.96
CA LEU A 146 12.48 2.08 -2.98
C LEU A 146 12.51 0.58 -3.25
N VAL A 147 11.44 -0.12 -2.85
CA VAL A 147 11.28 -1.55 -3.13
C VAL A 147 10.36 -1.69 -4.34
N VAL A 148 10.95 -2.02 -5.49
CA VAL A 148 10.23 -2.19 -6.76
C VAL A 148 9.71 -3.62 -6.83
N THR A 149 8.41 -3.76 -7.06
CA THR A 149 7.72 -5.04 -7.09
C THR A 149 6.73 -5.11 -8.25
N ARG A 150 6.32 -6.33 -8.58
CA ARG A 150 5.29 -6.62 -9.57
C ARG A 150 4.29 -7.61 -9.00
N LEU A 151 3.00 -7.30 -9.11
CA LEU A 151 1.91 -8.25 -8.91
C LEU A 151 1.61 -8.91 -10.26
N LEU A 152 1.93 -10.20 -10.37
CA LEU A 152 1.53 -11.04 -11.48
C LEU A 152 0.07 -11.44 -11.32
N ASN A 153 -0.76 -11.18 -12.34
CA ASN A 153 -2.19 -11.43 -12.27
C ASN A 153 -2.64 -12.38 -13.40
N PRO A 154 -2.86 -13.69 -13.12
CA PRO A 154 -3.19 -14.68 -14.16
C PRO A 154 -4.46 -14.40 -14.99
N GLY A 155 -5.34 -13.51 -14.53
CA GLY A 155 -6.59 -13.15 -15.20
C GLY A 155 -6.67 -11.71 -15.70
N GLY A 156 -5.57 -10.96 -15.70
CA GLY A 156 -5.56 -9.56 -16.10
C GLY A 156 -4.16 -9.00 -16.34
N ASP A 157 -4.04 -7.69 -16.34
CA ASP A 157 -2.75 -7.02 -16.48
C ASP A 157 -1.95 -7.14 -15.16
N ASP A 158 -0.64 -7.34 -15.31
CA ASP A 158 0.30 -7.23 -14.19
C ASP A 158 0.34 -5.79 -13.67
N VAL A 159 0.64 -5.60 -12.38
CA VAL A 159 0.69 -4.27 -11.75
C VAL A 159 2.06 -4.03 -11.16
N ASP A 160 2.72 -2.95 -11.60
CA ASP A 160 3.99 -2.51 -11.04
C ASP A 160 3.75 -1.60 -9.83
N LEU A 161 4.46 -1.91 -8.74
CA LEU A 161 4.30 -1.26 -7.44
C LEU A 161 5.68 -0.95 -6.87
N THR A 162 5.98 0.33 -6.67
CA THR A 162 7.16 0.76 -5.93
C THR A 162 6.76 1.25 -4.55
N TYR A 163 7.22 0.56 -3.52
CA TYR A 163 7.01 0.98 -2.13
C TYR A 163 8.10 1.97 -1.73
N VAL A 164 7.70 3.15 -1.26
CA VAL A 164 8.62 4.11 -0.65
C VAL A 164 8.66 3.83 0.84
N ILE A 165 9.81 3.43 1.34
CA ILE A 165 9.99 2.95 2.72
C ILE A 165 11.00 3.84 3.42
N LYS A 166 10.74 4.18 4.68
CA LYS A 166 11.65 4.98 5.50
C LYS A 166 11.86 4.31 6.85
N GLN A 167 13.09 4.40 7.35
CA GLN A 167 13.38 3.97 8.71
C GLN A 167 12.96 5.06 9.69
N MET A 168 12.12 4.71 10.66
CA MET A 168 11.62 5.58 11.72
C MET A 168 11.69 4.82 13.03
N ASP A 169 12.37 5.38 14.03
CA ASP A 169 12.58 4.73 15.34
C ASP A 169 13.17 3.31 15.23
N GLY A 170 14.15 3.16 14.34
CA GLY A 170 14.80 1.88 14.04
C GLY A 170 13.97 0.91 13.20
N LYS A 171 12.72 1.23 12.85
CA LYS A 171 11.80 0.35 12.11
C LYS A 171 11.55 0.86 10.69
N TRP A 172 11.64 -0.02 9.71
CA TRP A 172 11.24 0.28 8.34
C TRP A 172 9.71 0.33 8.23
N ARG A 173 9.17 1.41 7.66
CA ARG A 173 7.75 1.60 7.45
C ARG A 173 7.49 2.13 6.05
N ILE A 174 6.44 1.62 5.42
CA ILE A 174 5.97 2.12 4.12
C ILE A 174 5.33 3.49 4.35
N ILE A 175 5.77 4.47 3.58
CA ILE A 175 5.30 5.87 3.66
C ILE A 175 4.61 6.32 2.38
N ASP A 176 4.73 5.60 1.27
CA ASP A 176 3.97 5.82 0.04
C ASP A 176 4.00 4.56 -0.85
N ILE A 177 3.07 4.47 -1.79
CA ILE A 177 3.07 3.48 -2.87
C ILE A 177 2.99 4.24 -4.19
N VAL A 178 3.89 3.92 -5.11
CA VAL A 178 3.91 4.46 -6.47
C VAL A 178 3.46 3.36 -7.43
N LEU A 179 2.39 3.62 -8.17
CA LEU A 179 1.83 2.70 -9.15
C LEU A 179 2.38 3.00 -10.55
N ASP A 180 2.57 1.93 -11.33
CA ASP A 180 2.99 1.95 -12.74
C ASP A 180 4.20 2.86 -12.98
N THR A 181 4.08 3.85 -13.86
CA THR A 181 5.19 4.71 -14.33
C THR A 181 5.47 5.93 -13.45
N GLY A 182 4.88 6.03 -12.25
CA GLY A 182 5.25 7.10 -11.31
C GLY A 182 4.10 7.76 -10.54
N ILE A 183 2.92 7.16 -10.50
CA ILE A 183 1.76 7.77 -9.83
C ILE A 183 1.82 7.47 -8.33
N SER A 184 2.23 8.46 -7.53
CA SER A 184 2.19 8.40 -6.07
C SER A 184 0.75 8.37 -5.56
N GLU A 185 0.43 7.35 -4.76
CA GLU A 185 -0.87 7.22 -4.12
C GLU A 185 -1.14 8.39 -3.17
N LEU A 186 -0.14 8.83 -2.40
CA LEU A 186 -0.29 10.00 -1.53
C LEU A 186 -0.50 11.30 -2.30
N ALA A 187 0.14 11.48 -3.47
CA ALA A 187 -0.10 12.65 -4.31
C ALA A 187 -1.55 12.69 -4.81
N VAL A 188 -2.08 11.55 -5.26
CA VAL A 188 -3.49 11.41 -5.67
C VAL A 188 -4.42 11.71 -4.50
N ARG A 189 -4.24 11.04 -3.36
CA ARG A 189 -5.07 11.26 -2.15
C ARG A 189 -5.03 12.74 -1.70
N ARG A 190 -3.87 13.38 -1.74
CA ARG A 190 -3.74 14.81 -1.42
C ARG A 190 -4.56 15.69 -2.35
N SER A 191 -4.59 15.37 -3.65
CA SER A 191 -5.41 16.09 -4.62
C SER A 191 -6.90 15.92 -4.33
N GLU A 192 -7.35 14.68 -4.11
CA GLU A 192 -8.74 14.34 -3.78
C GLU A 192 -9.20 15.02 -2.48
N TYR A 193 -8.38 14.95 -1.43
CA TYR A 193 -8.76 15.45 -0.11
C TYR A 193 -8.76 16.98 -0.03
N ARG A 194 -8.00 17.66 -0.90
CA ARG A 194 -7.89 19.12 -0.90
C ARG A 194 -9.24 19.81 -1.02
N GLN A 195 -10.16 19.28 -1.85
CA GLN A 195 -11.48 19.88 -2.03
C GLN A 195 -12.31 19.78 -0.76
N VAL A 196 -12.37 18.59 -0.15
CA VAL A 196 -13.13 18.35 1.09
C VAL A 196 -12.53 19.13 2.25
N LEU A 197 -11.21 19.11 2.40
CA LEU A 197 -10.52 19.85 3.45
C LEU A 197 -10.73 21.36 3.35
N ASN A 198 -10.83 21.92 2.14
CA ASN A 198 -11.09 23.34 1.96
C ASN A 198 -12.55 23.71 2.27
N ARG A 199 -13.50 22.80 2.02
CA ARG A 199 -14.93 23.03 2.22
C ARG A 199 -15.38 22.74 3.64
N ASP A 200 -15.00 21.59 4.17
CA ASP A 200 -15.56 20.99 5.39
C ASP A 200 -14.49 20.75 6.48
N GLY A 201 -13.24 21.14 6.22
CA GLY A 201 -12.14 20.95 7.16
C GLY A 201 -11.79 19.49 7.45
N ILE A 202 -11.11 19.27 8.58
CA ILE A 202 -10.64 17.94 8.99
C ILE A 202 -11.82 17.01 9.32
N ASP A 203 -12.85 17.52 9.99
CA ASP A 203 -14.00 16.72 10.41
C ASP A 203 -14.79 16.21 9.19
N GLY A 204 -14.94 17.03 8.15
CA GLY A 204 -15.53 16.58 6.88
C GLY A 204 -14.70 15.51 6.18
N LEU A 205 -13.36 15.62 6.21
CA LEU A 205 -12.50 14.56 5.68
C LEU A 205 -12.65 13.26 6.48
N ILE A 206 -12.68 13.33 7.81
CA ILE A 206 -12.92 12.17 8.69
C ILE A 206 -14.24 11.48 8.32
N ALA A 207 -15.33 12.25 8.18
CA ALA A 207 -16.63 11.74 7.82
C ALA A 207 -16.62 11.05 6.45
N MET A 208 -16.00 11.68 5.44
CA MET A 208 -15.87 11.11 4.10
C MET A 208 -15.11 9.78 4.10
N LEU A 209 -13.97 9.71 4.79
CA LEU A 209 -13.13 8.50 4.83
C LEU A 209 -13.86 7.35 5.56
N ASN A 210 -14.51 7.63 6.68
CA ASN A 210 -15.32 6.64 7.39
C ASN A 210 -16.52 6.16 6.56
N GLY A 211 -17.20 7.06 5.86
CA GLY A 211 -18.29 6.71 4.94
C GLY A 211 -17.83 5.80 3.81
N LYS A 212 -16.69 6.11 3.18
CA LYS A 212 -16.08 5.27 2.13
C LYS A 212 -15.70 3.89 2.67
N ALA A 213 -15.11 3.83 3.87
CA ALA A 213 -14.78 2.55 4.51
C ALA A 213 -16.04 1.70 4.78
N ALA A 214 -17.11 2.31 5.27
CA ALA A 214 -18.39 1.63 5.52
C ALA A 214 -19.05 1.13 4.22
N GLN A 215 -18.95 1.89 3.13
CA GLN A 215 -19.48 1.48 1.83
C GLN A 215 -18.76 0.25 1.28
N LEU A 216 -17.43 0.19 1.42
CA LEU A 216 -16.63 -0.96 1.00
C LEU A 216 -16.99 -2.24 1.75
N GLY A 217 -17.43 -2.14 3.02
CA GLY A 217 -17.86 -3.31 3.79
C GLY A 217 -19.27 -3.81 3.49
N LYS A 218 -20.01 -3.12 2.61
CA LYS A 218 -21.32 -3.57 2.11
C LYS A 218 -21.22 -4.23 0.72
N SER A 219 -20.04 -4.21 0.12
CA SER A 219 -19.76 -4.76 -1.21
C SER A 219 -19.38 -6.23 -1.11
#